data_AF-A0A327VSB6-F1
#
_entry.id   AF-A0A327VSB6-F1
#
_cell.length_a   1.000
_cell.length_b   1.000
_cell.length_c   1.000
_cell.angle_alpha   90.00
_cell.angle_beta   90.00
_cell.angle_gamma   90.00
#
_symmetry.space_group_name_H-M   'P 1'
#
loop_
_entity.id
_entity.type
_entity.pdbx_description
1 polymer ?
#
loop_
_entity_poly.entity_id
_entity_poly.type
_entity_poly.pdbx_seq_one_letter_code
_entity_poly.pdbx_strand_id
1 'polypeptide(L)'
;MNYTFKTLIYLACSLLIISSCKKEDAEIPDAQPVIAGIESEYYVVVKESMLLKPSVETKVDSLVWMVDGQRVANALQYSFQAPADPGTYNLIVMAFNRGNIAQKVVKITTGRYINKETTTNTILTLQASDKFANRKDVKWEILTAPSDLYRLTDSSTATAQFSTVGRGTYQLKVSAGDLVDTLQITVRQAKQTQSPYITKVFDFLPAPGQFVNELPKYVAGDTYETMVAKAGKELIGEDANIITLGGWGGYVVLGFDHTIVNVAGRRDFRIYGNAFGANSNPRPDAPFGGSCEPGIIMVAYDKNKNGKPDDDEWYEIKGSGNFGAENEPWYNTAVTSKIDTKTYRNYEMTYHRPTVETPGTPNGYISIGNYIFWTDNQGRQGYKIKNTYHVQSYYPAWVKDDKLTFKGICLANNGVDESGQGSYYILYAYRYGYVDNYPNTHDNSGIDIDWAIDKNGNKVNLPGIDFVKVYSGVNQENGWLGEASTEVGRGEDLHLLGNNIATIKQ
;
A
#
# COMPACT_ATOMS: atom_id res chain seq x y z
N MET A 1 -42.30 -40.99 62.44
CA MET A 1 -42.81 -40.30 63.64
C MET A 1 -41.77 -40.46 64.72
N ASN A 2 -41.02 -39.39 65.01
CA ASN A 2 -41.17 -38.54 66.21
C ASN A 2 -40.89 -39.34 67.51
N TYR A 3 -40.03 -38.94 68.43
CA TYR A 3 -39.87 -37.59 68.98
C TYR A 3 -38.41 -37.40 69.49
N THR A 4 -37.69 -36.40 68.97
CA THR A 4 -36.22 -36.39 68.96
C THR A 4 -35.55 -35.44 69.97
N PHE A 5 -35.07 -36.05 71.05
CA PHE A 5 -33.77 -35.94 71.75
C PHE A 5 -32.98 -34.61 71.71
N LYS A 6 -32.83 -33.93 72.87
CA LYS A 6 -31.80 -34.09 73.95
C LYS A 6 -30.44 -33.47 73.62
N THR A 7 -29.95 -32.63 74.52
CA THR A 7 -28.50 -32.56 74.81
C THR A 7 -28.31 -32.30 76.31
N LEU A 8 -27.66 -33.25 76.97
CA LEU A 8 -27.46 -33.36 78.42
C LEU A 8 -26.02 -32.96 78.78
N ILE A 9 -25.92 -31.91 79.58
CA ILE A 9 -25.08 -31.63 80.76
C ILE A 9 -24.08 -32.72 81.27
N TYR A 10 -22.83 -32.23 81.50
CA TYR A 10 -21.77 -32.55 82.50
C TYR A 10 -21.02 -33.90 82.50
N LEU A 11 -19.68 -33.88 82.61
CA LEU A 11 -18.95 -33.84 83.90
C LEU A 11 -17.41 -33.79 83.68
N ALA A 12 -16.72 -33.12 84.60
CA ALA A 12 -15.28 -32.92 84.69
C ALA A 12 -14.48 -34.21 84.97
N CYS A 13 -13.20 -34.23 84.54
CA CYS A 13 -12.12 -34.82 85.33
C CYS A 13 -10.75 -34.27 84.88
N SER A 14 -10.07 -33.66 85.84
CA SER A 14 -8.68 -33.22 85.86
C SER A 14 -7.67 -34.35 85.60
N LEU A 15 -6.58 -34.04 84.91
CA LEU A 15 -5.23 -34.57 85.20
C LEU A 15 -4.15 -33.80 84.41
N LEU A 16 -3.31 -33.09 85.16
CA LEU A 16 -1.99 -32.63 84.75
C LEU A 16 -1.12 -33.86 84.43
N ILE A 17 -0.75 -34.04 83.16
CA ILE A 17 0.43 -34.82 82.78
C ILE A 17 1.27 -33.95 81.86
N ILE A 18 2.40 -33.50 82.39
CA ILE A 18 3.44 -32.81 81.64
C ILE A 18 4.15 -33.91 80.84
N SER A 19 3.77 -34.09 79.57
CA SER A 19 4.56 -34.87 78.61
C SER A 19 4.97 -33.95 77.46
N SER A 20 6.28 -33.78 77.34
CA SER A 20 7.00 -33.11 76.26
C SER A 20 6.43 -33.43 74.86
N CYS A 21 5.60 -32.54 74.31
CA CYS A 21 5.33 -32.48 72.87
C CYS A 21 6.43 -31.63 72.21
N LYS A 22 7.24 -32.26 71.35
CA LYS A 22 8.11 -31.55 70.41
C LYS A 22 7.26 -30.57 69.61
N LYS A 23 7.68 -29.30 69.52
CA LYS A 23 7.24 -28.40 68.46
C LYS A 23 7.68 -29.03 67.14
N GLU A 24 6.74 -29.48 66.32
CA GLU A 24 6.99 -29.54 64.88
C GLU A 24 7.06 -28.08 64.42
N ASP A 25 8.22 -27.68 63.93
CA ASP A 25 8.42 -26.36 63.34
C ASP A 25 7.44 -26.19 62.17
N ALA A 26 6.67 -25.10 62.17
CA ALA A 26 5.81 -24.76 61.04
C ALA A 26 6.70 -24.53 59.82
N GLU A 27 6.64 -25.43 58.83
CA GLU A 27 7.42 -25.30 57.61
C GLU A 27 7.00 -24.04 56.85
N ILE A 28 7.95 -23.14 56.60
CA ILE A 28 7.74 -21.90 55.85
C ILE A 28 7.54 -22.29 54.37
N PRO A 29 6.44 -21.85 53.71
CA PRO A 29 6.21 -22.10 52.30
C PRO A 29 7.25 -21.38 51.42
N ASP A 30 7.61 -22.00 50.31
CA ASP A 30 8.49 -21.39 49.30
C ASP A 30 7.74 -20.24 48.58
N ALA A 31 8.47 -19.39 47.84
CA ALA A 31 7.84 -18.38 46.98
C ALA A 31 7.08 -19.04 45.83
N GLN A 32 5.92 -18.51 45.41
CA GLN A 32 5.09 -19.13 44.37
C GLN A 32 5.88 -19.37 43.06
N PRO A 33 5.72 -20.55 42.40
CA PRO A 33 6.32 -20.81 41.11
C PRO A 33 5.88 -19.82 40.03
N VAL A 34 6.82 -19.34 39.21
CA VAL A 34 6.54 -18.54 38.00
C VAL A 34 6.98 -19.34 36.78
N ILE A 35 6.04 -19.61 35.87
CA ILE A 35 6.27 -20.38 34.64
C ILE A 35 6.44 -19.42 33.45
N ALA A 36 7.66 -19.29 32.96
CA ALA A 36 8.03 -18.47 31.81
C ALA A 36 8.61 -19.34 30.67
N GLY A 37 9.00 -18.71 29.55
CA GLY A 37 9.71 -19.40 28.45
C GLY A 37 8.87 -20.36 27.59
N ILE A 38 7.56 -20.42 27.80
CA ILE A 38 6.60 -21.08 26.89
C ILE A 38 5.49 -20.10 26.54
N GLU A 39 5.02 -20.12 25.29
CA GLU A 39 3.94 -19.27 24.78
C GLU A 39 2.56 -19.79 25.19
N SER A 40 1.53 -18.96 25.07
CA SER A 40 0.14 -19.36 25.33
C SER A 40 -0.47 -20.22 24.22
N GLU A 41 0.09 -20.18 23.01
CA GLU A 41 -0.40 -20.94 21.86
C GLU A 41 0.76 -21.50 21.03
N TYR A 42 0.57 -22.70 20.48
CA TYR A 42 1.50 -23.34 19.55
C TYR A 42 0.77 -24.03 18.41
N TYR A 43 1.44 -24.17 17.27
CA TYR A 43 1.03 -25.05 16.18
C TYR A 43 2.07 -26.13 15.94
N VAL A 44 1.63 -27.38 15.78
CA VAL A 44 2.51 -28.52 15.49
C VAL A 44 1.98 -29.27 14.28
N VAL A 45 2.85 -29.60 13.32
CA VAL A 45 2.45 -30.41 12.18
C VAL A 45 2.02 -31.78 12.67
N VAL A 46 0.94 -32.33 12.11
CA VAL A 46 0.56 -33.72 12.39
C VAL A 46 1.76 -34.66 12.24
N LYS A 47 1.92 -35.58 13.20
CA LYS A 47 3.05 -36.53 13.31
C LYS A 47 4.42 -35.92 13.66
N GLU A 48 4.55 -34.61 13.84
CA GLU A 48 5.77 -34.01 14.38
C GLU A 48 5.72 -33.89 15.91
N SER A 49 6.88 -33.62 16.48
CA SER A 49 7.05 -33.42 17.91
C SER A 49 7.50 -32.01 18.24
N MET A 50 6.95 -31.41 19.28
CA MET A 50 7.37 -30.11 19.80
C MET A 50 7.89 -30.24 21.22
N LEU A 51 9.12 -29.81 21.47
CA LEU A 51 9.70 -29.76 22.81
C LEU A 51 9.32 -28.47 23.52
N LEU A 52 8.66 -28.61 24.66
CA LEU A 52 8.31 -27.52 25.57
C LEU A 52 9.22 -27.55 26.78
N LYS A 53 9.97 -26.47 26.97
CA LYS A 53 10.93 -26.31 28.05
C LYS A 53 10.75 -24.95 28.72
N PRO A 54 9.93 -24.88 29.78
CA PRO A 54 9.68 -23.63 30.50
C PRO A 54 10.92 -23.23 31.30
N SER A 55 11.11 -21.93 31.48
CA SER A 55 11.98 -21.37 32.51
C SER A 55 11.16 -21.21 33.80
N VAL A 56 11.75 -21.61 34.92
CA VAL A 56 11.14 -21.43 36.24
C VAL A 56 12.01 -20.49 37.04
N GLU A 57 11.47 -19.31 37.36
CA GLU A 57 12.23 -18.22 37.97
C GLU A 57 12.40 -18.38 39.49
N THR A 58 11.60 -19.27 40.08
CA THR A 58 11.60 -19.61 41.51
C THR A 58 11.74 -21.12 41.69
N LYS A 59 12.11 -21.55 42.90
CA LYS A 59 12.33 -22.97 43.22
C LYS A 59 11.07 -23.79 42.89
N VAL A 60 11.26 -24.85 42.10
CA VAL A 60 10.23 -25.83 41.74
C VAL A 60 10.71 -27.23 42.15
N ASP A 61 9.83 -27.95 42.83
CA ASP A 61 10.08 -29.35 43.23
C ASP A 61 9.65 -30.31 42.10
N SER A 62 8.59 -29.98 41.35
CA SER A 62 8.16 -30.76 40.18
C SER A 62 7.33 -29.96 39.18
N LEU A 63 7.35 -30.42 37.91
CA LEU A 63 6.46 -29.95 36.85
C LEU A 63 5.62 -31.11 36.34
N VAL A 64 4.30 -30.96 36.37
CA VAL A 64 3.33 -31.94 35.86
C VAL A 64 2.65 -31.39 34.62
N TRP A 65 2.56 -32.22 33.59
CA TRP A 65 1.98 -31.86 32.29
C TRP A 65 0.67 -32.61 32.09
N MET A 66 -0.36 -31.90 31.64
CA MET A 66 -1.66 -32.47 31.31
C MET A 66 -2.09 -32.04 29.91
N VAL A 67 -2.57 -32.97 29.08
CA VAL A 67 -3.20 -32.68 27.78
C VAL A 67 -4.67 -33.10 27.86
N ASP A 68 -5.58 -32.18 27.58
CA ASP A 68 -7.04 -32.39 27.64
C ASP A 68 -7.50 -33.08 28.93
N GLY A 69 -6.91 -32.64 30.05
CA GLY A 69 -7.22 -33.14 31.39
C GLY A 69 -6.53 -34.45 31.79
N GLN A 70 -5.76 -35.08 30.89
CA GLN A 70 -5.01 -36.30 31.20
C GLN A 70 -3.55 -35.99 31.50
N ARG A 71 -3.02 -36.53 32.61
CA ARG A 71 -1.59 -36.40 32.95
C ARG A 71 -0.73 -37.17 31.96
N VAL A 72 0.16 -36.46 31.27
CA VAL A 72 1.04 -37.02 30.23
C VAL A 72 2.51 -37.10 30.65
N ALA A 73 2.96 -36.26 31.58
CA ALA A 73 4.35 -36.29 32.07
C ALA A 73 4.51 -35.68 33.47
N ASN A 74 5.64 -36.02 34.11
CA ASN A 74 6.19 -35.33 35.28
C ASN A 74 7.70 -35.17 35.08
N ALA A 75 8.09 -34.05 34.51
CA ALA A 75 9.45 -33.78 34.05
C ALA A 75 9.65 -32.29 33.82
N LEU A 76 10.89 -31.81 33.84
CA LEU A 76 11.22 -30.39 33.61
C LEU A 76 10.91 -29.90 32.18
N GLN A 77 10.70 -30.82 31.25
CA GLN A 77 10.34 -30.54 29.86
C GLN A 77 9.38 -31.61 29.35
N TYR A 78 8.59 -31.28 28.34
CA TYR A 78 7.63 -32.19 27.73
C TYR A 78 7.69 -32.11 26.20
N SER A 79 7.76 -33.26 25.54
CA SER A 79 7.66 -33.34 24.08
C SER A 79 6.24 -33.70 23.70
N PHE A 80 5.47 -32.72 23.23
CA PHE A 80 4.15 -32.97 22.66
C PHE A 80 4.30 -33.70 21.32
N GLN A 81 3.60 -34.81 21.14
CA GLN A 81 3.56 -35.58 19.89
C GLN A 81 2.24 -35.30 19.18
N ALA A 82 2.28 -34.64 18.04
CA ALA A 82 1.08 -34.31 17.29
C ALA A 82 0.44 -35.56 16.67
N PRO A 83 -0.87 -35.80 16.87
CA PRO A 83 -1.56 -36.92 16.25
C PRO A 83 -1.58 -36.82 14.71
N ALA A 84 -1.95 -37.93 14.05
CA ALA A 84 -2.01 -37.99 12.58
C ALA A 84 -3.14 -37.13 11.97
N ASP A 85 -4.19 -36.90 12.76
CA ASP A 85 -5.32 -36.06 12.38
C ASP A 85 -5.21 -34.68 13.05
N PRO A 86 -5.54 -33.59 12.32
CA PRO A 86 -5.59 -32.25 12.89
C PRO A 86 -6.55 -32.17 14.09
N GLY A 87 -6.19 -31.37 15.08
CA GLY A 87 -6.96 -31.20 16.30
C GLY A 87 -6.53 -29.98 17.11
N THR A 88 -7.27 -29.66 18.16
CA THR A 88 -6.88 -28.66 19.16
C THR A 88 -6.78 -29.34 20.51
N TYR A 89 -5.72 -29.05 21.25
CA TYR A 89 -5.39 -29.67 22.52
C TYR A 89 -5.14 -28.60 23.57
N ASN A 90 -5.69 -28.77 24.76
CA ASN A 90 -5.42 -27.92 25.91
C ASN A 90 -4.31 -28.54 26.74
N LEU A 91 -3.11 -27.97 26.65
CA LEU A 91 -1.98 -28.35 27.50
C LEU A 91 -1.97 -27.48 28.76
N ILE A 92 -1.83 -28.10 29.92
CA ILE A 92 -1.62 -27.42 31.20
C ILE A 92 -0.30 -27.90 31.77
N VAL A 93 0.61 -26.96 32.06
CA VAL A 93 1.78 -27.23 32.90
C VAL A 93 1.52 -26.70 34.30
N MET A 94 1.69 -27.56 35.30
CA MET A 94 1.56 -27.24 36.71
C MET A 94 2.92 -27.32 37.39
N ALA A 95 3.30 -26.25 38.07
CA ALA A 95 4.52 -26.14 38.84
C ALA A 95 4.21 -26.24 40.33
N PHE A 96 4.91 -27.14 41.01
CA PHE A 96 4.73 -27.40 42.44
C PHE A 96 5.99 -27.01 43.19
N ASN A 97 5.80 -26.36 44.33
CA ASN A 97 6.81 -26.30 45.38
C ASN A 97 6.14 -26.37 46.75
N ARG A 98 6.94 -26.29 47.81
CA ARG A 98 6.45 -26.29 49.18
C ARG A 98 5.40 -25.20 49.39
N GLY A 99 4.14 -25.62 49.50
CA GLY A 99 2.99 -24.76 49.84
C GLY A 99 2.30 -24.09 48.65
N ASN A 100 2.78 -24.24 47.40
CA ASN A 100 2.16 -23.57 46.25
C ASN A 100 2.01 -24.47 45.02
N ILE A 101 1.02 -24.11 44.20
CA ILE A 101 0.81 -24.60 42.85
C ILE A 101 0.64 -23.39 41.94
N ALA A 102 1.36 -23.36 40.83
CA ALA A 102 1.10 -22.44 39.73
C ALA A 102 0.78 -23.22 38.47
N GLN A 103 -0.04 -22.67 37.58
CA GLN A 103 -0.40 -23.32 36.32
C GLN A 103 -0.29 -22.36 35.15
N LYS A 104 0.05 -22.89 33.98
CA LYS A 104 -0.04 -22.19 32.71
C LYS A 104 -0.79 -23.04 31.70
N VAL A 105 -1.81 -22.45 31.09
CA VAL A 105 -2.61 -23.06 30.02
C VAL A 105 -2.00 -22.67 28.67
N VAL A 106 -1.88 -23.65 27.80
CA VAL A 106 -1.29 -23.55 26.48
C VAL A 106 -2.22 -24.25 25.49
N LYS A 107 -2.65 -23.55 24.44
CA LYS A 107 -3.44 -24.14 23.37
C LYS A 107 -2.51 -24.67 22.27
N ILE A 108 -2.56 -25.96 21.98
CA ILE A 108 -1.80 -26.56 20.87
C ILE A 108 -2.78 -26.90 19.76
N THR A 109 -2.57 -26.33 18.57
CA THR A 109 -3.32 -26.71 17.37
C THR A 109 -2.44 -27.61 16.51
N THR A 110 -2.94 -28.77 16.09
CA THR A 110 -2.26 -29.61 15.11
C THR A 110 -2.95 -29.52 13.76
N GLY A 111 -2.17 -29.61 12.70
CA GLY A 111 -2.72 -29.67 11.35
C GLY A 111 -1.70 -30.06 10.30
N ARG A 112 -2.12 -30.06 9.05
CA ARG A 112 -1.26 -30.36 7.90
C ARG A 112 -0.80 -29.04 7.30
N TYR A 113 0.48 -28.90 6.95
CA TYR A 113 0.90 -27.78 6.10
C TYR A 113 0.33 -28.00 4.69
N ILE A 114 -0.46 -27.05 4.21
CA ILE A 114 -0.70 -26.92 2.78
C ILE A 114 0.55 -26.22 2.22
N ASN A 115 1.42 -27.00 1.58
CA ASN A 115 2.61 -26.45 0.94
C ASN A 115 2.22 -25.78 -0.37
N LYS A 116 2.56 -24.49 -0.50
CA LYS A 116 2.49 -23.74 -1.74
C LYS A 116 3.88 -23.26 -2.12
N GLU A 117 4.12 -23.13 -3.41
CA GLU A 117 5.33 -22.50 -3.93
C GLU A 117 4.96 -21.31 -4.80
N THR A 118 5.76 -20.26 -4.74
CA THR A 118 5.69 -19.12 -5.64
C THR A 118 7.07 -18.47 -5.79
N THR A 119 7.17 -17.41 -6.58
CA THR A 119 8.38 -16.59 -6.72
C THR A 119 8.19 -15.18 -6.15
N THR A 120 9.30 -14.49 -5.87
CA THR A 120 9.28 -13.07 -5.48
C THR A 120 8.54 -12.21 -6.52
N ASN A 121 7.89 -11.14 -6.04
CA ASN A 121 7.19 -10.14 -6.87
C ASN A 121 6.13 -10.75 -7.81
N THR A 122 5.36 -11.69 -7.26
CA THR A 122 4.18 -12.29 -7.92
C THR A 122 3.03 -12.37 -6.94
N ILE A 123 1.80 -12.28 -7.45
CA ILE A 123 0.58 -12.46 -6.64
C ILE A 123 0.19 -13.93 -6.65
N LEU A 124 0.24 -14.55 -5.47
CA LEU A 124 -0.27 -15.89 -5.20
C LEU A 124 -1.67 -15.82 -4.60
N THR A 125 -2.66 -16.33 -5.32
CA THR A 125 -4.01 -16.53 -4.76
C THR A 125 -4.03 -17.77 -3.86
N LEU A 126 -4.42 -17.54 -2.62
CA LEU A 126 -4.63 -18.55 -1.59
C LEU A 126 -6.11 -18.86 -1.50
N GLN A 127 -6.43 -20.14 -1.27
CA GLN A 127 -7.80 -20.59 -1.08
C GLN A 127 -7.88 -21.42 0.19
N ALA A 128 -8.84 -21.08 1.05
CA ALA A 128 -9.13 -21.85 2.25
C ALA A 128 -9.62 -23.24 1.84
N SER A 129 -9.29 -24.26 2.65
CA SER A 129 -9.76 -25.62 2.39
C SER A 129 -11.27 -25.74 2.49
N ASP A 130 -11.85 -26.80 1.92
CA ASP A 130 -13.31 -27.00 1.86
C ASP A 130 -13.99 -27.02 3.23
N LYS A 131 -13.26 -27.24 4.32
CA LYS A 131 -13.82 -27.17 5.68
C LYS A 131 -14.28 -25.76 6.07
N PHE A 132 -13.75 -24.74 5.40
CA PHE A 132 -14.17 -23.35 5.56
C PHE A 132 -15.34 -22.99 4.63
N ALA A 133 -15.89 -23.95 3.87
CA ALA A 133 -17.05 -23.70 3.02
C ALA A 133 -18.21 -23.13 3.87
N ASN A 134 -18.88 -22.11 3.34
CA ASN A 134 -19.99 -21.37 3.97
C ASN A 134 -19.63 -20.56 5.23
N ARG A 135 -18.35 -20.49 5.63
CA ARG A 135 -17.91 -19.62 6.72
C ARG A 135 -17.86 -18.17 6.26
N LYS A 136 -18.43 -17.28 7.06
CA LYS A 136 -18.46 -15.82 6.82
C LYS A 136 -17.42 -15.05 7.63
N ASP A 137 -16.79 -15.72 8.58
CA ASP A 137 -15.84 -15.20 9.56
C ASP A 137 -14.41 -15.72 9.30
N VAL A 138 -14.08 -15.99 8.03
CA VAL A 138 -12.74 -16.45 7.64
C VAL A 138 -11.72 -15.35 7.89
N LYS A 139 -10.59 -15.67 8.50
CA LYS A 139 -9.47 -14.76 8.76
C LYS A 139 -8.14 -15.39 8.39
N TRP A 140 -7.35 -14.69 7.57
CA TRP A 140 -5.98 -15.02 7.21
C TRP A 140 -4.99 -14.17 7.99
N GLU A 141 -3.92 -14.79 8.48
CA GLU A 141 -2.88 -14.16 9.30
C GLU A 141 -1.50 -14.69 8.89
N ILE A 142 -0.50 -13.81 8.84
CA ILE A 142 0.91 -14.22 8.71
C ILE A 142 1.41 -14.52 10.12
N LEU A 143 1.85 -15.76 10.36
CA LEU A 143 2.43 -16.18 11.63
C LEU A 143 3.93 -15.89 11.67
N THR A 144 4.63 -16.26 10.60
CA THR A 144 6.08 -16.11 10.48
C THR A 144 6.41 -15.65 9.07
N ALA A 145 7.23 -14.61 8.95
CA ALA A 145 7.73 -14.09 7.69
C ALA A 145 9.25 -13.88 7.77
N PRO A 146 10.02 -14.22 6.73
CA PRO A 146 11.46 -13.92 6.65
C PRO A 146 11.79 -12.43 6.55
N SER A 147 10.83 -11.61 6.10
CA SER A 147 10.95 -10.15 5.99
C SER A 147 9.58 -9.51 6.22
N ASP A 148 9.56 -8.18 6.36
CA ASP A 148 8.34 -7.36 6.41
C ASP A 148 7.91 -6.82 5.04
N LEU A 149 8.68 -7.14 3.98
CA LEU A 149 8.41 -6.73 2.58
C LEU A 149 7.39 -7.65 1.89
N TYR A 150 6.21 -7.80 2.50
CA TYR A 150 5.14 -8.64 1.98
C TYR A 150 3.79 -7.95 2.07
N ARG A 151 2.81 -8.54 1.38
CA ARG A 151 1.41 -8.15 1.45
C ARG A 151 0.50 -9.37 1.55
N LEU A 152 -0.53 -9.24 2.38
CA LEU A 152 -1.66 -10.16 2.46
C LEU A 152 -2.95 -9.35 2.36
N THR A 153 -3.72 -9.54 1.29
CA THR A 153 -5.03 -8.88 1.08
C THR A 153 -6.16 -9.89 1.03
N ASP A 154 -7.40 -9.39 1.04
CA ASP A 154 -8.63 -10.18 1.12
C ASP A 154 -8.63 -11.17 2.30
N SER A 155 -7.92 -10.79 3.37
CA SER A 155 -7.67 -11.60 4.56
C SER A 155 -8.91 -11.93 5.38
N SER A 156 -10.08 -11.42 5.02
CA SER A 156 -11.37 -11.73 5.65
C SER A 156 -12.33 -12.52 4.75
N THR A 157 -11.82 -13.15 3.68
CA THR A 157 -12.63 -13.96 2.76
C THR A 157 -12.07 -15.38 2.61
N ALA A 158 -12.81 -16.26 1.92
CA ALA A 158 -12.35 -17.62 1.63
C ALA A 158 -11.10 -17.67 0.74
N THR A 159 -10.81 -16.57 0.03
CA THR A 159 -9.62 -16.40 -0.79
C THR A 159 -8.78 -15.24 -0.28
N ALA A 160 -7.46 -15.38 -0.26
CA ALA A 160 -6.56 -14.27 0.06
C ALA A 160 -5.54 -14.11 -1.06
N GLN A 161 -4.96 -12.92 -1.19
CA GLN A 161 -3.83 -12.68 -2.11
C GLN A 161 -2.56 -12.45 -1.31
N PHE A 162 -1.50 -13.16 -1.66
CA PHE A 162 -0.19 -13.05 -1.02
C PHE A 162 0.87 -12.65 -2.04
N SER A 163 1.68 -11.66 -1.72
CA SER A 163 2.83 -11.23 -2.52
C SER A 163 3.98 -10.83 -1.61
N THR A 164 5.21 -10.93 -2.10
CA THR A 164 6.39 -10.55 -1.31
C THR A 164 7.61 -10.30 -2.20
N VAL A 165 8.47 -9.39 -1.74
CA VAL A 165 9.80 -9.11 -2.32
C VAL A 165 10.83 -10.13 -1.81
N GLY A 166 10.67 -10.62 -0.57
CA GLY A 166 11.64 -11.46 0.11
C GLY A 166 11.46 -12.95 -0.15
N ARG A 167 12.55 -13.65 -0.48
CA ARG A 167 12.60 -15.12 -0.53
C ARG A 167 12.47 -15.75 0.86
N GLY A 168 12.14 -17.04 0.89
CA GLY A 168 12.15 -17.86 2.11
C GLY A 168 10.81 -18.52 2.37
N THR A 169 10.59 -18.92 3.61
CA THR A 169 9.40 -19.66 4.02
C THR A 169 8.49 -18.78 4.86
N TYR A 170 7.27 -18.55 4.37
CA TYR A 170 6.22 -17.83 5.08
C TYR A 170 5.23 -18.83 5.64
N GLN A 171 4.83 -18.63 6.89
CA GLN A 171 3.80 -19.44 7.54
C GLN A 171 2.55 -18.59 7.73
N LEU A 172 1.42 -19.06 7.22
CA LEU A 172 0.14 -18.39 7.30
C LEU A 172 -0.85 -19.26 8.05
N LYS A 173 -1.77 -18.63 8.76
CA LYS A 173 -2.93 -19.25 9.39
C LYS A 173 -4.18 -18.78 8.67
N VAL A 174 -5.11 -19.69 8.41
CA VAL A 174 -6.49 -19.37 8.08
C VAL A 174 -7.40 -19.92 9.17
N SER A 175 -8.36 -19.14 9.63
CA SER A 175 -9.23 -19.51 10.75
C SER A 175 -10.66 -19.02 10.58
N ALA A 176 -11.60 -19.71 11.21
CA ALA A 176 -13.01 -19.32 11.32
C ALA A 176 -13.61 -20.04 12.54
N GLY A 177 -13.95 -19.31 13.61
CA GLY A 177 -14.31 -19.91 14.90
C GLY A 177 -13.25 -20.91 15.37
N ASP A 178 -13.66 -22.16 15.62
CA ASP A 178 -12.75 -23.24 16.04
C ASP A 178 -11.98 -23.91 14.89
N LEU A 179 -12.30 -23.58 13.63
CA LEU A 179 -11.60 -24.13 12.48
C LEU A 179 -10.29 -23.37 12.24
N VAL A 180 -9.19 -24.09 12.08
CA VAL A 180 -7.86 -23.53 11.80
C VAL A 180 -7.12 -24.42 10.80
N ASP A 181 -6.49 -23.83 9.78
CA ASP A 181 -5.46 -24.45 8.95
C ASP A 181 -4.21 -23.57 8.93
N THR A 182 -3.05 -24.19 8.75
CA THR A 182 -1.78 -23.50 8.56
C THR A 182 -1.20 -23.84 7.19
N LEU A 183 -0.70 -22.84 6.48
CA LEU A 183 -0.08 -22.97 5.19
C LEU A 183 1.39 -22.60 5.29
N GLN A 184 2.21 -23.32 4.54
CA GLN A 184 3.62 -22.98 4.34
C GLN A 184 3.82 -22.57 2.89
N ILE A 185 4.27 -21.34 2.66
CA ILE A 185 4.57 -20.82 1.34
C ILE A 185 6.09 -20.74 1.20
N THR A 186 6.64 -21.54 0.29
CA THR A 186 8.05 -21.45 -0.09
C THR A 186 8.18 -20.47 -1.25
N VAL A 187 8.81 -19.33 -1.00
CA VAL A 187 9.06 -18.27 -1.98
C VAL A 187 10.48 -18.39 -2.50
N ARG A 188 10.59 -18.67 -3.80
CA ARG A 188 11.86 -18.80 -4.52
C ARG A 188 12.18 -17.51 -5.29
N GLN A 189 13.40 -17.40 -5.78
CA GLN A 189 13.76 -16.33 -6.71
C GLN A 189 12.97 -16.49 -8.02
N ALA A 190 12.58 -15.37 -8.63
CA ALA A 190 12.01 -15.36 -9.97
C ALA A 190 12.99 -15.99 -10.99
N LYS A 191 12.44 -16.62 -12.03
CA LYS A 191 13.26 -17.28 -13.07
C LYS A 191 14.08 -16.29 -13.91
N GLN A 192 13.52 -15.10 -14.12
CA GLN A 192 14.16 -14.01 -14.84
C GLN A 192 14.57 -12.93 -13.84
N THR A 193 15.70 -12.28 -14.11
CA THR A 193 16.10 -11.08 -13.37
C THR A 193 15.06 -9.99 -13.63
N GLN A 194 14.49 -9.46 -12.56
CA GLN A 194 13.47 -8.41 -12.61
C GLN A 194 14.15 -7.05 -12.71
N SER A 195 13.72 -6.23 -13.66
CA SER A 195 14.16 -4.85 -13.79
C SER A 195 13.47 -3.99 -12.73
N PRO A 196 14.19 -3.15 -11.96
CA PRO A 196 13.55 -2.18 -11.08
C PRO A 196 12.86 -1.03 -11.86
N TYR A 197 12.99 -0.99 -13.18
CA TYR A 197 12.52 0.11 -14.03
C TYR A 197 11.34 -0.29 -14.92
N ILE A 198 10.61 0.72 -15.43
CA ILE A 198 9.57 0.53 -16.46
C ILE A 198 10.12 -0.35 -17.58
N THR A 199 9.35 -1.36 -17.99
CA THR A 199 9.73 -2.29 -19.05
C THR A 199 8.84 -2.18 -20.29
N LYS A 200 7.70 -1.47 -20.18
CA LYS A 200 6.75 -1.34 -21.28
C LYS A 200 5.94 -0.04 -21.21
N VAL A 201 5.68 0.53 -22.39
CA VAL A 201 4.64 1.54 -22.61
C VAL A 201 3.54 0.89 -23.44
N PHE A 202 2.31 0.89 -22.92
CA PHE A 202 1.14 0.27 -23.55
C PHE A 202 0.33 1.25 -24.38
N ASP A 203 0.27 2.51 -23.95
CA ASP A 203 -0.52 3.56 -24.57
C ASP A 203 0.13 4.92 -24.23
N PHE A 204 -0.01 5.87 -25.14
CA PHE A 204 0.43 7.25 -25.02
C PHE A 204 -0.44 8.15 -25.90
N LEU A 205 -1.12 9.09 -25.26
CA LEU A 205 -1.91 10.11 -25.94
C LEU A 205 -1.84 11.41 -25.13
N PRO A 206 -0.95 12.35 -25.48
CA PRO A 206 -0.88 13.63 -24.83
C PRO A 206 -2.10 14.48 -25.24
N ALA A 207 -2.56 15.31 -24.32
CA ALA A 207 -3.50 16.38 -24.64
C ALA A 207 -2.72 17.54 -25.27
N PRO A 208 -3.39 18.51 -25.91
CA PRO A 208 -2.65 19.58 -26.56
C PRO A 208 -1.79 20.41 -25.59
N GLY A 209 -0.57 20.73 -26.01
CA GLY A 209 0.42 21.44 -25.19
C GLY A 209 1.68 21.85 -25.95
N GLN A 210 2.47 22.75 -25.35
CA GLN A 210 3.60 23.42 -25.99
C GLN A 210 4.80 22.52 -26.31
N PHE A 211 4.88 21.33 -25.70
CA PHE A 211 5.91 20.32 -26.00
C PHE A 211 5.39 19.13 -26.82
N VAL A 212 4.09 19.10 -27.10
CA VAL A 212 3.50 18.07 -27.97
C VAL A 212 4.14 18.17 -29.35
N ASN A 213 4.39 17.00 -29.95
CA ASN A 213 5.14 16.80 -31.19
C ASN A 213 6.67 17.01 -31.08
N GLU A 214 7.21 17.42 -29.92
CA GLU A 214 8.65 17.50 -29.67
C GLU A 214 9.13 16.47 -28.63
N LEU A 215 8.31 16.13 -27.62
CA LEU A 215 8.66 15.21 -26.53
C LEU A 215 7.60 14.10 -26.32
N PRO A 216 7.67 12.96 -27.04
CA PRO A 216 8.68 12.62 -28.04
C PRO A 216 8.42 13.27 -29.40
N LYS A 217 9.47 13.40 -30.20
CA LYS A 217 9.42 14.11 -31.48
C LYS A 217 8.57 13.36 -32.51
N TYR A 218 7.55 14.05 -33.03
CA TYR A 218 6.79 13.63 -34.20
C TYR A 218 7.57 13.90 -35.49
N VAL A 219 7.50 12.95 -36.41
CA VAL A 219 7.97 13.07 -37.79
C VAL A 219 6.79 12.78 -38.71
N ALA A 220 6.67 13.54 -39.79
CA ALA A 220 5.59 13.38 -40.76
C ALA A 220 5.45 11.91 -41.20
N GLY A 221 4.27 11.33 -40.97
CA GLY A 221 3.96 9.93 -41.27
C GLY A 221 4.01 8.99 -40.05
N ASP A 222 4.48 9.44 -38.88
CA ASP A 222 4.38 8.64 -37.66
C ASP A 222 2.91 8.31 -37.34
N THR A 223 2.68 7.05 -36.98
CA THR A 223 1.37 6.55 -36.52
C THR A 223 1.25 6.61 -35.01
N TYR A 224 0.05 6.36 -34.49
CA TYR A 224 -0.18 6.16 -33.06
C TYR A 224 0.79 5.12 -32.46
N GLU A 225 0.92 3.95 -33.08
CA GLU A 225 1.81 2.88 -32.61
C GLU A 225 3.28 3.31 -32.62
N THR A 226 3.65 4.13 -33.60
CA THR A 226 5.01 4.69 -33.68
C THR A 226 5.28 5.66 -32.54
N MET A 227 4.29 6.49 -32.18
CA MET A 227 4.41 7.44 -31.07
C MET A 227 4.42 6.73 -29.71
N VAL A 228 3.63 5.66 -29.53
CA VAL A 228 3.72 4.79 -28.35
C VAL A 228 5.11 4.15 -28.25
N ALA A 229 5.64 3.63 -29.36
CA ALA A 229 6.99 3.05 -29.38
C ALA A 229 8.09 4.08 -29.08
N LYS A 230 7.93 5.33 -29.55
CA LYS A 230 8.86 6.42 -29.21
C LYS A 230 8.79 6.79 -27.74
N ALA A 231 7.59 6.92 -27.17
CA ALA A 231 7.45 7.10 -25.72
C ALA A 231 8.12 5.96 -24.94
N GLY A 232 8.00 4.72 -25.43
CA GLY A 232 8.73 3.57 -24.89
C GLY A 232 10.25 3.73 -24.93
N LYS A 233 10.82 4.26 -26.01
CA LYS A 233 12.27 4.54 -26.09
C LYS A 233 12.73 5.59 -25.09
N GLU A 234 11.87 6.55 -24.76
CA GLU A 234 12.20 7.57 -23.76
C GLU A 234 12.05 7.06 -22.33
N LEU A 235 11.10 6.15 -22.04
CA LEU A 235 10.74 5.82 -20.65
C LEU A 235 11.26 4.46 -20.12
N ILE A 236 11.62 3.53 -21.00
CA ILE A 236 11.98 2.16 -20.60
C ILE A 236 13.44 2.11 -20.14
N GLY A 237 13.65 1.49 -18.97
CA GLY A 237 14.99 1.22 -18.43
C GLY A 237 15.55 2.29 -17.50
N GLU A 238 16.82 2.11 -17.14
CA GLU A 238 17.53 2.94 -16.16
C GLU A 238 17.81 4.36 -16.67
N ASP A 239 18.29 4.44 -17.91
CA ASP A 239 18.71 5.65 -18.62
C ASP A 239 17.55 6.24 -19.43
N ALA A 240 16.44 6.51 -18.74
CA ALA A 240 15.25 7.09 -19.35
C ALA A 240 15.35 8.63 -19.47
N ASN A 241 14.73 9.16 -20.51
CA ASN A 241 14.49 10.59 -20.75
C ASN A 241 13.09 10.98 -20.24
N ILE A 242 12.56 12.08 -20.77
CA ILE A 242 11.25 12.64 -20.41
C ILE A 242 10.35 12.74 -21.64
N ILE A 243 9.06 12.50 -21.44
CA ILE A 243 7.98 12.82 -22.38
C ILE A 243 7.03 13.86 -21.77
N THR A 244 6.30 14.60 -22.62
CA THR A 244 5.22 15.48 -22.16
C THR A 244 3.87 14.78 -22.26
N LEU A 245 2.98 15.06 -21.32
CA LEU A 245 1.57 14.69 -21.41
C LEU A 245 0.70 15.85 -21.95
N GLY A 246 1.27 17.06 -22.07
CA GLY A 246 0.55 18.27 -22.42
C GLY A 246 -0.49 18.65 -21.36
N GLY A 247 -1.53 19.38 -21.77
CA GLY A 247 -2.58 19.85 -20.86
C GLY A 247 -3.38 18.73 -20.16
N TRP A 248 -4.37 19.13 -19.37
CA TRP A 248 -5.18 18.20 -18.57
C TRP A 248 -5.69 16.97 -19.36
N GLY A 249 -5.56 15.79 -18.75
CA GLY A 249 -6.10 14.54 -19.25
C GLY A 249 -5.20 13.77 -20.23
N GLY A 250 -4.19 14.42 -20.82
CA GLY A 250 -3.16 13.74 -21.60
C GLY A 250 -2.42 12.71 -20.76
N TYR A 251 -2.08 11.55 -21.33
CA TYR A 251 -1.71 10.39 -20.52
C TYR A 251 -0.69 9.45 -21.17
N VAL A 252 -0.11 8.60 -20.31
CA VAL A 252 0.71 7.43 -20.68
C VAL A 252 0.34 6.23 -19.80
N VAL A 253 0.40 5.02 -20.37
CA VAL A 253 0.19 3.75 -19.66
C VAL A 253 1.47 2.93 -19.68
N LEU A 254 1.94 2.56 -18.50
CA LEU A 254 3.24 1.96 -18.20
C LEU A 254 3.05 0.57 -17.59
N GLY A 255 4.06 -0.29 -17.73
CA GLY A 255 4.13 -1.55 -17.00
C GLY A 255 5.53 -1.96 -16.59
N PHE A 256 5.57 -2.84 -15.59
CA PHE A 256 6.75 -3.48 -15.05
C PHE A 256 6.79 -4.95 -15.46
N ASP A 257 7.98 -5.58 -15.43
CA ASP A 257 8.14 -7.02 -15.74
C ASP A 257 7.81 -7.95 -14.56
N HIS A 258 7.33 -7.37 -13.46
CA HIS A 258 6.93 -8.05 -12.24
C HIS A 258 5.87 -7.22 -11.51
N THR A 259 5.23 -7.84 -10.52
CA THR A 259 4.32 -7.11 -9.64
C THR A 259 5.12 -6.32 -8.62
N ILE A 260 4.96 -4.99 -8.61
CA ILE A 260 5.43 -4.15 -7.51
C ILE A 260 4.57 -4.45 -6.29
N VAL A 261 5.20 -4.97 -5.23
CA VAL A 261 4.51 -5.39 -4.01
C VAL A 261 4.05 -4.16 -3.23
N ASN A 262 2.77 -4.13 -2.83
CA ASN A 262 2.25 -3.13 -1.89
C ASN A 262 2.73 -3.45 -0.46
N VAL A 263 3.82 -2.84 -0.01
CA VAL A 263 4.38 -3.11 1.31
C VAL A 263 3.75 -2.16 2.32
N ALA A 264 3.07 -2.73 3.31
CA ALA A 264 2.34 -1.96 4.32
C ALA A 264 3.25 -0.92 5.01
N GLY A 265 2.81 0.34 4.97
CA GLY A 265 3.52 1.43 5.64
C GLY A 265 4.73 1.98 4.91
N ARG A 266 4.96 1.59 3.64
CA ARG A 266 6.09 2.07 2.81
C ARG A 266 5.58 2.70 1.52
N ARG A 267 6.47 3.38 0.79
CA ARG A 267 6.24 3.74 -0.62
C ARG A 267 6.82 2.62 -1.44
N ASP A 268 6.11 2.27 -2.49
CA ASP A 268 6.38 1.08 -3.27
C ASP A 268 7.02 1.41 -4.61
N PHE A 269 6.62 2.54 -5.22
CA PHE A 269 7.14 2.95 -6.50
C PHE A 269 7.25 4.47 -6.62
N ARG A 270 7.91 4.91 -7.68
CA ARG A 270 8.03 6.32 -8.06
C ARG A 270 8.01 6.43 -9.58
N ILE A 271 7.39 7.46 -10.11
CA ILE A 271 7.55 7.87 -11.51
C ILE A 271 8.12 9.29 -11.51
N TYR A 272 9.16 9.52 -12.29
CA TYR A 272 9.87 10.79 -12.35
C TYR A 272 9.06 11.82 -13.13
N GLY A 273 9.28 13.08 -12.82
CA GLY A 273 8.91 14.23 -13.63
C GLY A 273 10.09 15.21 -13.77
N ASN A 274 9.80 16.46 -14.08
CA ASN A 274 10.78 17.55 -14.14
C ASN A 274 10.62 18.56 -12.99
N ALA A 275 9.73 18.31 -12.02
CA ALA A 275 9.42 19.23 -10.95
C ALA A 275 10.64 19.75 -10.17
N PHE A 276 10.65 21.04 -9.92
CA PHE A 276 11.69 21.72 -9.14
C PHE A 276 11.12 22.84 -8.28
N GLY A 277 11.79 23.13 -7.16
CA GLY A 277 11.45 24.26 -6.31
C GLY A 277 12.04 25.56 -6.84
N ALA A 278 11.32 26.68 -6.65
CA ALA A 278 11.82 27.98 -7.03
C ALA A 278 13.03 28.39 -6.18
N ASN A 279 14.09 28.89 -6.83
CA ASN A 279 15.29 29.38 -6.15
C ASN A 279 15.01 30.60 -5.25
N SER A 280 13.97 31.38 -5.56
CA SER A 280 13.58 32.56 -4.78
C SER A 280 12.09 32.82 -4.91
N ASN A 281 11.30 32.47 -3.90
CA ASN A 281 9.90 32.89 -3.86
C ASN A 281 9.82 34.32 -3.29
N PRO A 282 9.20 35.30 -3.99
CA PRO A 282 9.05 36.66 -3.45
C PRO A 282 8.16 36.73 -2.20
N ARG A 283 7.35 35.68 -1.93
CA ARG A 283 6.63 35.52 -0.66
C ARG A 283 7.52 34.79 0.37
N PRO A 284 7.88 35.43 1.50
CA PRO A 284 8.82 34.87 2.49
C PRO A 284 8.41 33.53 3.13
N ASP A 285 7.11 33.30 3.33
CA ASP A 285 6.58 32.10 4.01
C ASP A 285 5.79 31.19 3.05
N ALA A 286 6.19 31.15 1.78
CA ALA A 286 5.52 30.30 0.81
C ALA A 286 5.77 28.81 1.10
N PRO A 287 4.73 27.93 1.05
CA PRO A 287 4.95 26.49 0.92
C PRO A 287 5.81 26.15 -0.30
N PHE A 288 6.29 24.91 -0.32
CA PHE A 288 7.10 24.41 -1.42
C PHE A 288 6.36 24.55 -2.77
N GLY A 289 7.04 25.13 -3.75
CA GLY A 289 6.54 25.38 -5.10
C GLY A 289 7.63 25.87 -6.04
N GLY A 290 7.36 25.81 -7.34
CA GLY A 290 8.24 26.18 -8.44
C GLY A 290 7.60 25.76 -9.76
N SER A 291 8.12 24.70 -10.38
CA SER A 291 7.40 23.92 -11.40
C SER A 291 6.89 22.66 -10.72
N CYS A 292 5.60 22.61 -10.40
CA CYS A 292 4.95 21.46 -9.79
C CYS A 292 3.65 21.21 -10.56
N GLU A 293 3.67 20.20 -11.42
CA GLU A 293 2.66 19.94 -12.46
C GLU A 293 2.06 18.55 -12.25
N PRO A 294 1.23 18.39 -11.21
CA PRO A 294 0.88 17.08 -10.65
C PRO A 294 0.17 16.17 -11.66
N GLY A 295 0.82 15.04 -11.94
CA GLY A 295 0.24 13.92 -12.68
C GLY A 295 -0.58 13.02 -11.76
N ILE A 296 -1.85 12.79 -12.11
CA ILE A 296 -2.70 11.81 -11.46
C ILE A 296 -2.22 10.40 -11.79
N ILE A 297 -2.29 9.51 -10.81
CA ILE A 297 -1.88 8.12 -10.95
C ILE A 297 -3.07 7.19 -10.81
N MET A 298 -3.26 6.33 -11.81
CA MET A 298 -4.09 5.13 -11.71
C MET A 298 -3.18 3.91 -11.71
N VAL A 299 -3.54 2.88 -10.96
CA VAL A 299 -2.80 1.63 -10.85
C VAL A 299 -3.72 0.43 -11.07
N ALA A 300 -3.17 -0.64 -11.63
CA ALA A 300 -3.88 -1.90 -11.83
C ALA A 300 -2.90 -3.07 -11.68
N TYR A 301 -3.43 -4.28 -11.47
CA TYR A 301 -2.66 -5.52 -11.46
C TYR A 301 -3.33 -6.55 -12.37
N ASP A 302 -2.54 -7.37 -13.05
CA ASP A 302 -2.96 -8.32 -14.08
C ASP A 302 -3.69 -9.52 -13.47
N LYS A 303 -4.95 -9.32 -13.10
CA LYS A 303 -5.74 -10.30 -12.35
C LYS A 303 -6.02 -11.55 -13.19
N ASN A 304 -6.23 -11.38 -14.50
CA ASN A 304 -6.55 -12.47 -15.43
C ASN A 304 -5.31 -13.10 -16.09
N LYS A 305 -4.11 -12.53 -15.86
CA LYS A 305 -2.81 -13.01 -16.34
C LYS A 305 -2.64 -12.93 -17.86
N ASN A 306 -3.23 -11.93 -18.50
CA ASN A 306 -3.16 -11.73 -19.95
C ASN A 306 -2.00 -10.81 -20.39
N GLY A 307 -1.28 -10.20 -19.45
CA GLY A 307 -0.16 -9.28 -19.67
C GLY A 307 -0.57 -7.92 -20.21
N LYS A 308 -1.81 -7.47 -19.98
CA LYS A 308 -2.38 -6.22 -20.48
C LYS A 308 -3.12 -5.46 -19.38
N PRO A 309 -3.09 -4.12 -19.40
CA PRO A 309 -3.95 -3.32 -18.55
C PRO A 309 -5.39 -3.39 -19.06
N ASP A 310 -6.26 -4.09 -18.33
CA ASP A 310 -7.69 -4.17 -18.65
C ASP A 310 -8.47 -2.96 -18.10
N ASP A 311 -9.48 -2.50 -18.84
CA ASP A 311 -10.21 -1.26 -18.56
C ASP A 311 -10.98 -1.27 -17.22
N ASP A 312 -11.36 -2.46 -16.72
CA ASP A 312 -12.15 -2.65 -15.50
C ASP A 312 -11.31 -2.83 -14.23
N GLU A 313 -9.99 -2.66 -14.31
CA GLU A 313 -9.05 -2.96 -13.22
C GLU A 313 -8.37 -1.73 -12.59
N TRP A 314 -8.72 -0.52 -13.01
CA TRP A 314 -8.04 0.71 -12.57
C TRP A 314 -8.51 1.23 -11.21
N TYR A 315 -7.56 1.45 -10.32
CA TYR A 315 -7.72 2.11 -9.02
C TYR A 315 -6.92 3.42 -9.01
N GLU A 316 -7.47 4.46 -8.41
CA GLU A 316 -6.80 5.75 -8.36
C GLU A 316 -5.92 5.85 -7.10
N ILE A 317 -4.74 6.43 -7.20
CA ILE A 317 -3.95 6.81 -6.03
C ILE A 317 -4.55 8.11 -5.45
N LYS A 318 -5.07 8.03 -4.23
CA LYS A 318 -5.63 9.17 -3.50
C LYS A 318 -4.51 10.10 -3.02
N GLY A 319 -4.12 11.05 -3.86
CA GLY A 319 -3.27 12.17 -3.46
C GLY A 319 -3.97 13.17 -2.54
N SER A 320 -3.22 14.17 -2.07
CA SER A 320 -3.71 15.11 -1.05
C SER A 320 -4.84 16.04 -1.52
N GLY A 321 -4.87 16.37 -2.82
CA GLY A 321 -5.87 17.24 -3.44
C GLY A 321 -7.11 16.50 -3.98
N ASN A 322 -7.19 15.19 -3.75
CA ASN A 322 -8.11 14.29 -4.43
C ASN A 322 -9.60 14.61 -4.19
N PHE A 323 -9.93 15.07 -2.98
CA PHE A 323 -11.29 15.41 -2.56
C PHE A 323 -11.51 16.90 -2.30
N GLY A 324 -10.54 17.73 -2.69
CA GLY A 324 -10.51 19.16 -2.41
C GLY A 324 -9.12 19.63 -2.02
N ALA A 325 -8.85 20.92 -2.20
CA ALA A 325 -7.55 21.53 -1.93
C ALA A 325 -7.49 22.28 -0.60
N GLU A 326 -8.56 22.28 0.20
CA GLU A 326 -8.70 23.10 1.42
C GLU A 326 -7.62 22.82 2.47
N ASN A 327 -7.06 21.62 2.46
CA ASN A 327 -5.97 21.19 3.35
C ASN A 327 -4.57 21.39 2.75
N GLU A 328 -4.48 21.89 1.53
CA GLU A 328 -3.21 22.22 0.89
C GLU A 328 -2.65 23.52 1.48
N PRO A 329 -1.33 23.60 1.72
CA PRO A 329 -0.73 24.74 2.42
C PRO A 329 -0.79 26.04 1.60
N TRP A 330 -1.01 25.95 0.29
CA TRP A 330 -1.13 27.09 -0.63
C TRP A 330 -2.57 27.55 -0.87
N TYR A 331 -3.58 26.83 -0.33
CA TYR A 331 -4.99 27.05 -0.64
C TYR A 331 -5.45 28.49 -0.41
N ASN A 332 -5.19 29.06 0.77
CA ASN A 332 -5.63 30.42 1.11
C ASN A 332 -5.02 31.47 0.18
N THR A 333 -3.78 31.27 -0.26
CA THR A 333 -3.12 32.14 -1.23
C THR A 333 -3.80 32.05 -2.59
N ALA A 334 -4.10 30.84 -3.06
CA ALA A 334 -4.79 30.61 -4.32
C ALA A 334 -6.19 31.27 -4.32
N VAL A 335 -6.95 31.12 -3.23
CA VAL A 335 -8.25 31.79 -3.05
C VAL A 335 -8.11 33.31 -3.09
N THR A 336 -7.15 33.87 -2.35
CA THR A 336 -6.90 35.32 -2.32
C THR A 336 -6.49 35.86 -3.69
N SER A 337 -5.76 35.04 -4.46
CA SER A 337 -5.32 35.33 -5.83
C SER A 337 -6.37 35.01 -6.88
N LYS A 338 -7.60 34.64 -6.47
CA LYS A 338 -8.75 34.32 -7.33
C LYS A 338 -8.47 33.18 -8.32
N ILE A 339 -7.64 32.23 -7.92
CA ILE A 339 -7.40 30.99 -8.64
C ILE A 339 -8.59 30.04 -8.43
N ASP A 340 -8.94 29.25 -9.44
CA ASP A 340 -9.98 28.21 -9.32
C ASP A 340 -9.45 27.06 -8.45
N THR A 341 -9.87 27.01 -7.19
CA THR A 341 -9.43 26.00 -6.23
C THR A 341 -10.34 24.78 -6.15
N LYS A 342 -11.20 24.55 -7.15
CA LYS A 342 -12.14 23.43 -7.13
C LYS A 342 -11.53 22.16 -7.73
N THR A 343 -11.62 21.07 -6.99
CA THR A 343 -11.36 19.71 -7.50
C THR A 343 -12.65 19.10 -8.08
N TYR A 344 -12.57 18.51 -9.27
CA TYR A 344 -13.67 17.84 -9.96
C TYR A 344 -13.36 16.35 -10.14
N ARG A 345 -14.04 15.46 -9.38
CA ARG A 345 -13.82 14.00 -9.45
C ARG A 345 -14.30 13.35 -10.75
N ASN A 346 -15.42 13.82 -11.29
CA ASN A 346 -16.06 13.29 -12.51
C ASN A 346 -15.95 14.32 -13.64
N TYR A 347 -14.73 14.65 -14.02
CA TYR A 347 -14.45 15.68 -15.02
C TYR A 347 -14.27 15.07 -16.41
N GLU A 348 -14.79 15.77 -17.41
CA GLU A 348 -14.59 15.44 -18.81
C GLU A 348 -14.32 16.75 -19.56
N MET A 349 -13.28 16.76 -20.39
CA MET A 349 -12.93 17.90 -21.23
C MET A 349 -12.63 17.45 -22.64
N THR A 350 -13.11 18.23 -23.60
CA THR A 350 -12.91 18.02 -25.03
C THR A 350 -12.11 19.17 -25.61
N TYR A 351 -10.99 18.84 -26.26
CA TYR A 351 -10.19 19.75 -27.05
C TYR A 351 -10.58 19.67 -28.52
N HIS A 352 -10.55 20.80 -29.21
CA HIS A 352 -10.84 20.91 -30.63
C HIS A 352 -9.58 21.24 -31.42
N ARG A 353 -9.34 20.54 -32.53
CA ARG A 353 -8.23 20.82 -33.43
C ARG A 353 -8.20 22.31 -33.80
N PRO A 354 -7.04 22.97 -33.76
CA PRO A 354 -6.95 24.38 -34.11
C PRO A 354 -7.33 24.59 -35.58
N THR A 355 -8.12 25.63 -35.85
CA THR A 355 -8.49 26.03 -37.22
C THR A 355 -7.45 26.95 -37.86
N VAL A 356 -6.55 27.52 -37.06
CA VAL A 356 -5.47 28.42 -37.48
C VAL A 356 -4.19 28.00 -36.80
N GLU A 357 -3.17 27.71 -37.61
CA GLU A 357 -1.82 27.34 -37.14
C GLU A 357 -0.80 28.47 -37.33
N THR A 358 -1.06 29.35 -38.30
CA THR A 358 -0.19 30.48 -38.63
C THR A 358 -0.37 31.61 -37.61
N PRO A 359 0.68 32.00 -36.88
CA PRO A 359 0.59 33.11 -35.94
C PRO A 359 0.27 34.45 -36.62
N GLY A 360 -0.45 35.31 -35.91
CA GLY A 360 -0.58 36.72 -36.27
C GLY A 360 0.61 37.54 -35.77
N THR A 361 0.43 38.86 -35.63
CA THR A 361 1.38 39.68 -34.86
C THR A 361 1.29 39.30 -33.39
N PRO A 362 2.39 38.86 -32.74
CA PRO A 362 2.35 38.45 -31.34
C PRO A 362 1.93 39.59 -30.39
N ASN A 363 1.27 39.21 -29.30
CA ASN A 363 1.02 40.09 -28.16
C ASN A 363 1.85 39.60 -26.97
N GLY A 364 3.02 40.23 -26.75
CA GLY A 364 3.98 39.77 -25.76
C GLY A 364 4.46 38.34 -26.07
N TYR A 365 4.31 37.43 -25.11
CA TYR A 365 4.68 36.02 -25.26
C TYR A 365 3.65 35.19 -26.03
N ILE A 366 2.49 35.75 -26.40
CA ILE A 366 1.38 35.05 -27.03
C ILE A 366 1.42 35.25 -28.55
N SER A 367 1.51 34.16 -29.31
CA SER A 367 1.49 34.16 -30.78
C SER A 367 0.09 33.92 -31.34
N ILE A 368 -0.72 33.07 -30.69
CA ILE A 368 -2.15 32.86 -30.97
C ILE A 368 -2.89 32.73 -29.64
N GLY A 369 -3.72 33.72 -29.29
CA GLY A 369 -4.43 33.74 -27.99
C GLY A 369 -5.58 32.73 -27.92
N ASN A 370 -6.30 32.51 -29.02
CA ASN A 370 -7.43 31.59 -29.09
C ASN A 370 -7.07 30.36 -29.94
N TYR A 371 -6.05 29.61 -29.51
CA TYR A 371 -5.45 28.59 -30.37
C TYR A 371 -6.22 27.27 -30.36
N ILE A 372 -6.29 26.58 -29.22
CA ILE A 372 -7.01 25.30 -29.11
C ILE A 372 -8.20 25.49 -28.20
N PHE A 373 -9.38 25.50 -28.80
CA PHE A 373 -10.64 25.61 -28.07
C PHE A 373 -10.92 24.34 -27.26
N TRP A 374 -11.43 24.50 -26.05
CA TRP A 374 -11.89 23.39 -25.23
C TRP A 374 -13.22 23.69 -24.53
N THR A 375 -13.98 22.63 -24.27
CA THR A 375 -15.23 22.65 -23.48
C THR A 375 -15.22 21.53 -22.45
N ASP A 376 -15.87 21.73 -21.31
CA ASP A 376 -15.97 20.71 -20.27
C ASP A 376 -17.41 20.34 -19.89
N ASN A 377 -17.55 19.27 -19.11
CA ASN A 377 -18.83 18.80 -18.58
C ASN A 377 -19.37 19.63 -17.40
N GLN A 378 -18.70 20.71 -17.02
CA GLN A 378 -19.15 21.71 -16.04
C GLN A 378 -19.79 22.93 -16.72
N GLY A 379 -19.90 22.91 -18.05
CA GLY A 379 -20.44 24.01 -18.85
C GLY A 379 -19.44 25.15 -19.08
N ARG A 380 -18.15 24.93 -18.77
CA ARG A 380 -17.08 25.90 -19.01
C ARG A 380 -16.43 25.64 -20.36
N GLN A 381 -15.79 26.68 -20.88
CA GLN A 381 -15.04 26.65 -22.13
C GLN A 381 -13.88 27.63 -22.05
N GLY A 382 -12.87 27.42 -22.89
CA GLY A 382 -11.71 28.29 -22.97
C GLY A 382 -10.80 27.94 -24.13
N TYR A 383 -9.58 28.47 -24.09
CA TYR A 383 -8.56 28.19 -25.08
C TYR A 383 -7.24 27.84 -24.40
N LYS A 384 -6.47 26.93 -25.01
CA LYS A 384 -5.01 26.91 -24.84
C LYS A 384 -4.41 28.03 -25.69
N ILE A 385 -3.37 28.68 -25.19
CA ILE A 385 -2.65 29.72 -25.93
C ILE A 385 -1.48 29.09 -26.70
N LYS A 386 -1.15 29.63 -27.88
CA LYS A 386 0.14 29.36 -28.51
C LYS A 386 1.12 30.44 -28.09
N ASN A 387 2.25 30.07 -27.51
CA ASN A 387 3.29 31.01 -27.14
C ASN A 387 4.24 31.30 -28.32
N THR A 388 5.17 32.23 -28.13
CA THR A 388 6.17 32.64 -29.12
C THR A 388 7.43 31.78 -29.12
N TYR A 389 7.58 30.90 -28.11
CA TYR A 389 8.76 30.05 -27.91
C TYR A 389 8.65 28.71 -28.65
N HIS A 390 7.42 28.20 -28.85
CA HIS A 390 7.14 26.91 -29.48
C HIS A 390 6.27 27.09 -30.73
N VAL A 391 6.81 26.70 -31.89
CA VAL A 391 6.22 26.98 -33.21
C VAL A 391 5.45 25.80 -33.82
N GLN A 392 5.74 24.57 -33.37
CA GLN A 392 5.06 23.37 -33.82
C GLN A 392 3.57 23.39 -33.45
N SER A 393 2.77 22.50 -34.04
CA SER A 393 1.37 22.37 -33.62
C SER A 393 1.33 21.85 -32.19
N TYR A 394 0.46 22.39 -31.33
CA TYR A 394 0.28 21.85 -29.98
C TYR A 394 -0.70 20.67 -29.98
N TYR A 395 -1.47 20.48 -31.06
CA TYR A 395 -2.34 19.33 -31.21
C TYR A 395 -1.52 18.12 -31.68
N PRO A 396 -1.72 16.91 -31.11
CA PRO A 396 -0.98 15.72 -31.52
C PRO A 396 -1.11 15.45 -33.04
N ALA A 397 0.00 15.52 -33.78
CA ALA A 397 -0.03 15.54 -35.24
C ALA A 397 -0.39 14.19 -35.87
N TRP A 398 -0.27 13.09 -35.12
CA TRP A 398 -0.67 11.75 -35.55
C TRP A 398 -2.16 11.44 -35.32
N VAL A 399 -2.86 12.27 -34.56
CA VAL A 399 -4.31 12.12 -34.33
C VAL A 399 -5.06 12.68 -35.53
N LYS A 400 -6.01 11.90 -36.07
CA LYS A 400 -6.84 12.31 -37.21
C LYS A 400 -8.14 12.98 -36.79
N ASP A 401 -8.65 12.65 -35.61
CA ASP A 401 -9.91 13.21 -35.11
C ASP A 401 -9.79 14.71 -34.82
N ASP A 402 -10.84 15.46 -35.13
CA ASP A 402 -10.90 16.90 -34.85
C ASP A 402 -11.18 17.23 -33.39
N LYS A 403 -11.44 16.19 -32.57
CA LYS A 403 -11.71 16.32 -31.14
C LYS A 403 -10.97 15.25 -30.36
N LEU A 404 -10.45 15.64 -29.20
CA LEU A 404 -9.89 14.73 -28.20
C LEU A 404 -10.63 14.94 -26.88
N THR A 405 -11.22 13.87 -26.34
CA THR A 405 -11.99 13.91 -25.09
C THR A 405 -11.31 13.05 -24.04
N PHE A 406 -11.03 13.64 -22.88
CA PHE A 406 -10.41 12.97 -21.74
C PHE A 406 -11.36 12.98 -20.54
N LYS A 407 -11.23 11.97 -19.66
CA LYS A 407 -12.05 11.79 -18.46
C LYS A 407 -11.18 11.47 -17.26
N GLY A 408 -11.52 11.99 -16.10
CA GLY A 408 -10.81 11.72 -14.85
C GLY A 408 -11.10 12.75 -13.78
N ILE A 409 -10.21 12.85 -12.79
CA ILE A 409 -10.19 13.95 -11.83
C ILE A 409 -9.46 15.15 -12.43
N CYS A 410 -9.98 16.35 -12.21
CA CYS A 410 -9.27 17.61 -12.42
C CYS A 410 -9.02 18.24 -11.06
N LEU A 411 -7.74 18.40 -10.70
CA LEU A 411 -7.34 19.02 -9.45
C LEU A 411 -7.57 20.53 -9.51
N ALA A 412 -7.61 21.13 -8.32
CA ALA A 412 -7.54 22.58 -8.19
C ALA A 412 -6.32 23.16 -8.90
N ASN A 413 -6.45 24.39 -9.40
CA ASN A 413 -5.32 25.11 -9.97
C ASN A 413 -4.34 25.51 -8.85
N ASN A 414 -3.05 25.24 -9.05
CA ASN A 414 -1.98 25.41 -8.06
C ASN A 414 -0.93 26.46 -8.46
N GLY A 415 -1.05 27.05 -9.65
CA GLY A 415 -0.23 28.16 -10.12
C GLY A 415 -0.72 29.51 -9.59
N VAL A 416 0.17 30.28 -8.99
CA VAL A 416 -0.07 31.66 -8.54
C VAL A 416 0.96 32.58 -9.16
N ASP A 417 0.52 33.71 -9.71
CA ASP A 417 1.43 34.81 -10.05
C ASP A 417 1.78 35.60 -8.80
N GLU A 418 2.93 35.29 -8.22
CA GLU A 418 3.42 35.95 -7.00
C GLU A 418 3.93 37.38 -7.26
N SER A 419 4.03 37.81 -8.52
CA SER A 419 4.34 39.21 -8.86
C SER A 419 3.11 40.13 -8.91
N GLY A 420 1.92 39.56 -9.12
CA GLY A 420 0.68 40.30 -9.41
C GLY A 420 0.68 41.06 -10.75
N GLN A 421 1.67 40.84 -11.61
CA GLN A 421 1.87 41.53 -12.91
C GLN A 421 2.03 40.55 -14.08
N GLY A 422 1.86 39.25 -13.85
CA GLY A 422 2.03 38.18 -14.84
C GLY A 422 3.49 37.85 -15.15
N SER A 423 4.42 38.20 -14.26
CA SER A 423 5.86 38.07 -14.52
C SER A 423 6.54 36.94 -13.75
N TYR A 424 5.94 36.45 -12.64
CA TYR A 424 6.56 35.45 -11.78
C TYR A 424 5.54 34.46 -11.24
N TYR A 425 5.42 33.32 -11.92
CA TYR A 425 4.49 32.25 -11.54
C TYR A 425 5.20 31.21 -10.67
N ILE A 426 4.52 30.78 -9.61
CA ILE A 426 4.89 29.65 -8.78
C ILE A 426 3.75 28.64 -8.82
N LEU A 427 4.05 27.42 -9.28
CA LEU A 427 3.17 26.28 -9.18
C LEU A 427 3.49 25.56 -7.88
N TYR A 428 2.54 25.55 -6.95
CA TYR A 428 2.74 24.98 -5.63
C TYR A 428 2.54 23.47 -5.63
N ALA A 429 3.38 22.74 -4.90
CA ALA A 429 3.21 21.30 -4.80
C ALA A 429 1.96 20.95 -3.98
N TYR A 430 1.24 19.95 -4.44
CA TYR A 430 0.37 19.16 -3.58
C TYR A 430 1.21 18.40 -2.56
N ARG A 431 0.65 17.98 -1.42
CA ARG A 431 1.45 17.32 -0.38
C ARG A 431 1.99 15.95 -0.77
N TYR A 432 1.25 15.11 -1.50
CA TYR A 432 1.67 13.76 -1.89
C TYR A 432 0.76 13.13 -2.96
N GLY A 433 1.21 12.01 -3.55
CA GLY A 433 0.37 11.11 -4.36
C GLY A 433 0.29 11.45 -5.85
N TYR A 434 1.22 12.26 -6.35
CA TYR A 434 1.23 12.73 -7.74
C TYR A 434 2.63 12.64 -8.35
N VAL A 435 2.69 12.33 -9.64
CA VAL A 435 3.91 12.45 -10.47
C VAL A 435 4.19 13.93 -10.70
N ASP A 436 5.46 14.28 -10.94
CA ASP A 436 5.85 15.64 -11.35
C ASP A 436 5.39 16.75 -10.39
N ASN A 437 5.34 16.41 -9.12
CA ASN A 437 4.84 17.29 -8.07
C ASN A 437 5.93 17.68 -7.05
N TYR A 438 6.93 16.82 -6.87
CA TYR A 438 8.15 17.10 -6.11
C TYR A 438 9.37 16.66 -6.91
N PRO A 439 10.56 17.23 -6.63
CA PRO A 439 11.82 16.74 -7.19
C PRO A 439 11.96 15.23 -7.01
N ASN A 440 12.50 14.56 -8.03
CA ASN A 440 12.50 13.10 -8.09
C ASN A 440 13.16 12.43 -6.88
N THR A 441 14.18 13.06 -6.27
CA THR A 441 14.87 12.52 -5.09
C THR A 441 14.14 12.75 -3.77
N HIS A 442 13.08 13.55 -3.74
CA HIS A 442 12.34 13.88 -2.52
C HIS A 442 11.38 12.75 -2.13
N ASP A 443 11.20 12.46 -0.83
CA ASP A 443 10.35 11.35 -0.37
C ASP A 443 8.89 11.45 -0.85
N ASN A 444 8.34 12.67 -0.96
CA ASN A 444 6.98 12.92 -1.45
C ASN A 444 6.75 12.65 -2.94
N SER A 445 7.80 12.37 -3.73
CA SER A 445 7.64 11.83 -5.09
C SER A 445 7.43 10.30 -5.08
N GLY A 446 7.67 9.63 -3.94
CA GLY A 446 7.34 8.22 -3.75
C GLY A 446 5.84 8.01 -3.56
N ILE A 447 5.34 6.90 -4.09
CA ILE A 447 3.93 6.52 -4.12
C ILE A 447 3.74 5.24 -3.31
N ASP A 448 2.77 5.27 -2.40
CA ASP A 448 2.35 4.11 -1.62
C ASP A 448 1.04 3.57 -2.21
N ILE A 449 1.04 2.29 -2.55
CA ILE A 449 -0.11 1.62 -3.17
C ILE A 449 -1.30 1.53 -2.19
N ASP A 450 -1.08 1.65 -0.87
CA ASP A 450 -2.16 1.76 0.13
C ASP A 450 -2.98 3.04 0.03
N TRP A 451 -2.58 3.96 -0.84
CA TRP A 451 -3.37 5.14 -1.18
C TRP A 451 -4.43 4.84 -2.25
N ALA A 452 -4.47 3.62 -2.80
CA ALA A 452 -5.44 3.23 -3.81
C ALA A 452 -6.90 3.34 -3.33
N ILE A 453 -7.75 3.91 -4.17
CA ILE A 453 -9.20 4.02 -4.00
C ILE A 453 -9.94 3.50 -5.23
N ASP A 454 -11.15 2.96 -5.02
CA ASP A 454 -12.07 2.62 -6.10
C ASP A 454 -12.71 3.87 -6.72
N LYS A 455 -13.50 3.67 -7.79
CA LYS A 455 -14.25 4.75 -8.46
C LYS A 455 -15.23 5.51 -7.55
N ASN A 456 -15.62 4.93 -6.42
CA ASN A 456 -16.51 5.56 -5.44
C ASN A 456 -15.74 6.29 -4.33
N GLY A 457 -14.40 6.23 -4.34
CA GLY A 457 -13.55 6.82 -3.31
C GLY A 457 -13.30 5.92 -2.09
N ASN A 458 -13.71 4.65 -2.12
CA ASN A 458 -13.43 3.72 -1.04
C ASN A 458 -11.99 3.22 -1.13
N LYS A 459 -11.30 3.14 0.01
CA LYS A 459 -9.96 2.55 0.08
C LYS A 459 -9.99 1.10 -0.42
N VAL A 460 -9.01 0.75 -1.25
CA VAL A 460 -8.78 -0.62 -1.72
C VAL A 460 -7.41 -1.10 -1.27
N ASN A 461 -7.35 -2.33 -0.77
CA ASN A 461 -6.09 -2.96 -0.40
C ASN A 461 -5.65 -3.88 -1.54
N LEU A 462 -4.71 -3.40 -2.36
CA LEU A 462 -4.15 -4.19 -3.46
C LEU A 462 -2.99 -5.07 -2.96
N PRO A 463 -2.81 -6.30 -3.49
CA PRO A 463 -1.63 -7.12 -3.20
C PRO A 463 -0.35 -6.57 -3.87
N GLY A 464 -0.50 -5.73 -4.88
CA GLY A 464 0.57 -5.12 -5.66
C GLY A 464 -0.01 -4.56 -6.96
N ILE A 465 0.85 -4.08 -7.84
CA ILE A 465 0.48 -3.50 -9.14
C ILE A 465 1.43 -3.98 -10.24
N ASP A 466 0.91 -4.09 -11.46
CA ASP A 466 1.68 -4.43 -12.66
C ASP A 466 1.67 -3.27 -13.67
N PHE A 467 0.63 -2.42 -13.61
CA PHE A 467 0.39 -1.33 -14.54
C PHE A 467 0.18 0.01 -13.82
N VAL A 468 0.67 1.08 -14.44
CA VAL A 468 0.52 2.46 -13.96
C VAL A 468 0.07 3.33 -15.12
N LYS A 469 -1.02 4.08 -14.97
CA LYS A 469 -1.41 5.16 -15.89
C LYS A 469 -1.18 6.50 -15.20
N VAL A 470 -0.49 7.40 -15.89
CA VAL A 470 -0.27 8.78 -15.44
C VAL A 470 -0.98 9.73 -16.39
N TYR A 471 -1.68 10.73 -15.87
CA TYR A 471 -2.26 11.80 -16.69
C TYR A 471 -2.19 13.18 -16.05
N SER A 472 -2.06 14.23 -16.87
CA SER A 472 -1.96 15.62 -16.39
C SER A 472 -3.19 16.00 -15.55
N GLY A 473 -2.96 16.42 -14.30
CA GLY A 473 -4.02 16.59 -13.30
C GLY A 473 -4.64 17.99 -13.22
N VAL A 474 -4.00 19.02 -13.79
CA VAL A 474 -4.42 20.43 -13.67
C VAL A 474 -4.73 21.03 -15.04
N ASN A 475 -5.77 21.86 -15.11
CA ASN A 475 -6.09 22.64 -16.32
C ASN A 475 -5.88 24.13 -16.07
N GLN A 476 -4.63 24.59 -16.15
CA GLN A 476 -4.26 25.98 -15.92
C GLN A 476 -3.31 26.51 -16.99
N GLU A 477 -3.45 27.79 -17.34
CA GLU A 477 -2.46 28.56 -18.10
C GLU A 477 -1.68 29.45 -17.11
N ASN A 478 -0.35 29.33 -17.11
CA ASN A 478 0.56 30.02 -16.18
C ASN A 478 1.34 31.14 -16.87
N GLY A 479 0.62 31.95 -17.65
CA GLY A 479 1.17 33.09 -18.36
C GLY A 479 2.23 32.68 -19.39
N TRP A 480 3.43 33.26 -19.29
CA TRP A 480 4.53 33.00 -20.22
C TRP A 480 5.14 31.60 -20.10
N LEU A 481 4.90 30.91 -18.98
CA LEU A 481 5.28 29.50 -18.81
C LEU A 481 4.46 28.57 -19.71
N GLY A 482 3.27 28.98 -20.15
CA GLY A 482 2.34 28.13 -20.89
C GLY A 482 1.40 27.35 -19.98
N GLU A 483 0.86 26.26 -20.51
CA GLU A 483 -0.04 25.38 -19.78
C GLU A 483 0.69 24.61 -18.67
N ALA A 484 0.00 24.30 -17.58
CA ALA A 484 0.44 23.25 -16.67
C ALA A 484 0.45 21.91 -17.42
N SER A 485 1.63 21.30 -17.52
CA SER A 485 1.88 20.08 -18.27
C SER A 485 2.65 19.10 -17.40
N THR A 486 2.09 17.91 -17.17
CA THR A 486 2.86 16.88 -16.48
C THR A 486 3.90 16.31 -17.44
N GLU A 487 5.16 16.35 -17.04
CA GLU A 487 6.23 15.60 -17.67
C GLU A 487 6.46 14.26 -16.95
N VAL A 488 6.71 13.22 -17.73
CA VAL A 488 6.93 11.86 -17.22
C VAL A 488 8.30 11.37 -17.64
N GLY A 489 9.07 10.87 -16.69
CA GLY A 489 10.36 10.21 -16.90
C GLY A 489 10.39 8.78 -16.35
N ARG A 490 11.59 8.34 -15.97
CA ARG A 490 11.86 7.01 -15.38
C ARG A 490 10.84 6.61 -14.31
N GLY A 491 10.42 5.35 -14.31
CA GLY A 491 9.69 4.74 -13.20
C GLY A 491 10.52 3.69 -12.48
N GLU A 492 10.29 3.53 -11.18
CA GLU A 492 11.09 2.73 -10.25
C GLU A 492 10.21 1.89 -9.33
N ASP A 493 10.52 0.60 -9.21
CA ASP A 493 10.21 -0.21 -8.02
C ASP A 493 11.22 0.15 -6.92
N LEU A 494 10.75 0.76 -5.84
CA LEU A 494 11.60 1.23 -4.76
C LEU A 494 12.19 0.08 -3.94
N HIS A 495 11.49 -1.05 -3.84
CA HIS A 495 11.92 -2.20 -3.06
C HIS A 495 13.09 -2.93 -3.72
N LEU A 496 13.08 -3.06 -5.05
CA LEU A 496 14.19 -3.66 -5.80
C LEU A 496 15.45 -2.79 -5.80
N LEU A 497 15.30 -1.47 -5.67
CA LEU A 497 16.41 -0.53 -5.49
C LEU A 497 16.91 -0.46 -4.02
N GLY A 498 16.24 -1.15 -3.10
CA GLY A 498 16.58 -1.12 -1.66
C GLY A 498 16.22 0.20 -0.97
N ASN A 499 15.39 1.04 -1.59
CA ASN A 499 14.91 2.28 -1.00
C ASN A 499 13.87 1.96 0.07
N ASN A 500 13.96 2.64 1.22
CA ASN A 500 13.02 2.46 2.32
C ASN A 500 12.44 3.81 2.73
N ILE A 501 11.34 4.18 2.09
CA ILE A 501 10.65 5.44 2.34
C ILE A 501 9.34 5.13 3.06
N ALA A 502 9.14 5.70 4.25
CA ALA A 502 7.97 5.43 5.08
C ALA A 502 6.71 6.16 4.60
N THR A 503 5.57 5.44 4.60
CA THR A 503 4.26 5.86 5.14
C THR A 503 4.07 7.33 5.55
N ILE A 504 3.07 8.05 5.02
CA ILE A 504 2.59 9.28 5.65
C ILE A 504 1.33 8.91 6.42
N LYS A 505 1.11 9.59 7.54
CA LYS A 505 -0.18 9.55 8.21
C LYS A 505 -1.13 10.47 7.44
N GLN A 506 -2.09 9.88 6.75
CA GLN A 506 -3.16 10.58 6.03
C GLN A 506 -4.15 11.24 6.98
#